data_AF-A0A7T7ZVI4-F1
#
_entry.id   AF-A0A7T7ZVI4-F1
#
_cell.length_a   1.000
_cell.length_b   1.000
_cell.length_c   1.000
_cell.angle_alpha   90.00
_cell.angle_beta   90.00
_cell.angle_gamma   90.00
#
_symmetry.space_group_name_H-M   'P 1'
#
loop_
_entity.id
_entity.type
_entity.pdbx_description
1 polymer ?
#
loop_
_entity_poly.entity_id
_entity_poly.type
_entity_poly.pdbx_seq_one_letter_code
_entity_poly.pdbx_strand_id
1 'polypeptide(L)'
;MKISLIDPLLVDDKIIESHKEKIEKLGHEFQYFKKSASDDEKIIERLKDSDVAIITNNKFSKNVIENTNLKLIDVAFTGFNHVDIEACNEKNIIVENASGYSDDSVAELVLGLTISLMRKFNENRKNMYEYESFKVIGQIIKGKTVGVVGTGKIGIRVIELFKAFGANILAYSRSEKDEVKNLGAKYVSLDELLKNSDIVTIHLPQNKETCGFIGKNELDLMKDKAILINCARGPIVDNDYLAKLLNEDKLRAGIDVFDMEPPIDKNYPLRNAKNTVLTNHVGFLTQEAMDIRCEIVFDNLYKFLDGKIVNKVN
;
A
#
# COMPACT_ATOMS: atom_id res chain seq x y z
N MET A 1 11.55 5.92 29.95
CA MET A 1 12.04 6.00 28.55
C MET A 1 11.46 7.24 27.91
N LYS A 2 12.17 7.84 26.95
CA LYS A 2 11.66 8.93 26.12
C LYS A 2 11.15 8.41 24.79
N ILE A 3 9.87 8.67 24.50
CA ILE A 3 9.16 8.17 23.32
C ILE A 3 8.79 9.37 22.44
N SER A 4 9.10 9.27 21.15
CA SER A 4 8.89 10.35 20.18
C SER A 4 8.03 9.88 19.01
N LEU A 5 6.82 10.43 18.91
CA LEU A 5 6.00 10.36 17.69
C LEU A 5 6.39 11.51 16.76
N ILE A 6 7.29 11.24 15.82
CA ILE A 6 7.93 12.30 15.02
C ILE A 6 7.10 12.76 13.81
N ASP A 7 6.00 12.07 13.53
CA ASP A 7 5.08 12.33 12.43
C ASP A 7 3.62 12.22 12.88
N PRO A 8 2.69 12.98 12.26
CA PRO A 8 1.28 12.85 12.59
C PRO A 8 0.72 11.50 12.12
N LEU A 9 0.00 10.80 13.01
CA LEU A 9 -0.75 9.58 12.67
C LEU A 9 -2.08 9.87 11.94
N LEU A 10 -2.38 11.13 11.64
CA LEU A 10 -3.58 11.57 10.94
C LEU A 10 -4.89 11.12 11.62
N VAL A 11 -4.91 11.15 12.95
CA VAL A 11 -6.08 10.91 13.80
C VAL A 11 -6.43 12.16 14.62
N ASP A 12 -7.58 12.17 15.30
CA ASP A 12 -7.94 13.26 16.22
C ASP A 12 -6.87 13.42 17.33
N ASP A 13 -6.41 14.65 17.55
CA ASP A 13 -5.41 14.98 18.57
C ASP A 13 -5.80 14.45 19.96
N LYS A 14 -7.10 14.37 20.28
CA LYS A 14 -7.59 13.82 21.56
C LYS A 14 -7.16 12.37 21.78
N ILE A 15 -7.04 11.58 20.71
CA ILE A 15 -6.57 10.19 20.80
C ILE A 15 -5.10 10.18 21.22
N ILE A 16 -4.28 11.02 20.59
CA ILE A 16 -2.85 11.14 20.92
C ILE A 16 -2.64 11.68 22.34
N GLU A 17 -3.41 12.68 22.77
CA GLU A 17 -3.35 13.22 24.14
C GLU A 17 -3.75 12.17 25.19
N SER A 18 -4.76 11.35 24.92
CA SER A 18 -5.13 10.23 25.80
C SER A 18 -3.98 9.22 25.96
N HIS A 19 -3.31 8.87 24.87
CA HIS A 19 -2.14 7.99 24.91
C HIS A 19 -0.95 8.64 25.65
N LYS A 20 -0.73 9.93 25.45
CA LYS A 20 0.29 10.70 26.18
C LYS A 20 0.07 10.62 27.68
N GLU A 21 -1.13 10.93 28.17
CA GLU A 21 -1.45 10.86 29.60
C GLU A 21 -1.19 9.44 30.17
N LYS A 22 -1.55 8.41 29.41
CA LYS A 22 -1.30 7.01 29.81
C LYS A 22 0.19 6.70 29.89
N ILE A 23 0.98 7.12 28.90
CA ILE A 23 2.44 6.91 28.85
C ILE A 23 3.14 7.63 30.01
N GLU A 24 2.73 8.87 30.31
CA GLU A 24 3.26 9.66 31.43
C GLU A 24 2.91 9.03 32.79
N LYS A 25 1.68 8.52 32.95
CA LYS A 25 1.27 7.77 34.17
C LYS A 25 2.08 6.49 34.38
N LEU A 26 2.60 5.88 33.31
CA LEU A 26 3.51 4.73 33.37
C LEU A 26 4.96 5.14 33.71
N GLY A 27 5.26 6.43 33.87
CA GLY A 27 6.60 6.93 34.21
C GLY A 27 7.53 7.12 33.01
N HIS A 28 6.97 7.29 31.81
CA HIS A 28 7.71 7.55 30.58
C HIS A 28 7.46 8.99 30.07
N GLU A 29 8.40 9.52 29.28
CA GLU A 29 8.22 10.81 28.61
C GLU A 29 7.67 10.58 27.20
N PHE A 30 6.68 11.38 26.79
CA PHE A 30 6.12 11.32 25.45
C PHE A 30 6.06 12.71 24.81
N GLN A 31 6.63 12.81 23.61
CA GLN A 31 6.51 13.99 22.76
C GLN A 31 5.98 13.59 21.38
N TYR A 32 5.18 14.47 20.78
CA TYR A 32 4.66 14.25 19.44
C TYR A 32 4.67 15.54 18.61
N PHE A 33 4.77 15.37 17.29
CA PHE A 33 4.86 16.48 16.35
C PHE A 33 3.71 16.45 15.36
N LYS A 34 3.05 17.59 15.17
CA LYS A 34 1.90 17.72 14.25
C LYS A 34 2.29 17.81 12.77
N LYS A 35 3.58 17.90 12.47
CA LYS A 35 4.13 18.02 11.11
C LYS A 35 5.33 17.12 10.98
N SER A 36 5.43 16.46 9.83
CA SER A 36 6.60 15.67 9.49
C SER A 36 7.88 16.49 9.43
N ALA A 37 9.00 15.86 9.74
CA ALA A 37 10.32 16.44 9.56
C ALA A 37 10.66 16.48 8.06
N SER A 38 11.41 17.48 7.62
CA SER A 38 11.73 17.65 6.19
C SER A 38 13.01 16.95 5.74
N ASP A 39 13.86 16.55 6.68
CA ASP A 39 15.23 16.11 6.43
C ASP A 39 15.77 15.33 7.64
N ASP A 40 16.88 14.63 7.42
CA ASP A 40 17.56 13.82 8.43
C ASP A 40 17.98 14.65 9.66
N GLU A 41 18.44 15.90 9.47
CA GLU A 41 18.92 16.75 10.57
C GLU A 41 17.81 17.04 11.58
N LYS A 42 16.62 17.42 11.09
CA LYS A 42 15.44 17.63 11.95
C LYS A 42 14.95 16.33 12.57
N ILE A 43 15.04 15.20 11.87
CA ILE A 43 14.69 13.89 12.44
C ILE A 43 15.61 13.59 13.63
N ILE A 44 16.93 13.74 13.46
CA ILE A 44 17.94 13.53 14.51
C ILE A 44 17.69 14.47 15.69
N GLU A 45 17.41 15.76 15.43
CA GLU A 45 17.09 16.74 16.48
C GLU A 45 15.87 16.31 17.31
N ARG A 46 14.78 15.91 16.64
CA ARG A 46 13.55 15.45 17.32
C ARG A 46 13.78 14.19 18.13
N LEU A 47 14.65 13.30 17.67
CA LEU A 47 14.95 12.03 18.32
C LEU A 47 16.07 12.12 19.35
N LYS A 48 16.58 13.33 19.61
CA LYS A 48 17.61 13.53 20.62
C LYS A 48 17.15 12.98 21.98
N ASP A 49 17.97 12.10 22.53
CA ASP A 49 17.76 11.37 23.79
C ASP A 49 16.51 10.45 23.80
N SER A 50 15.90 10.18 22.65
CA SER A 50 14.76 9.25 22.56
C SER A 50 15.24 7.80 22.61
N ASP A 51 14.48 6.98 23.34
CA ASP A 51 14.61 5.52 23.34
C ASP A 51 13.73 4.89 22.26
N VAL A 52 12.60 5.50 21.93
CA VAL A 52 11.61 4.96 20.98
C VAL A 52 11.22 6.02 19.96
N ALA A 53 11.21 5.64 18.68
CA ALA A 53 10.66 6.44 17.59
C ALA A 53 9.39 5.78 17.04
N ILE A 54 8.29 6.51 16.99
CA ILE A 54 7.11 6.14 16.19
C ILE A 54 7.15 6.99 14.92
N ILE A 55 7.17 6.32 13.77
CA ILE A 55 7.44 6.95 12.47
C ILE A 55 6.37 6.62 11.44
N THR A 56 6.23 7.46 10.42
CA THR A 56 5.27 7.22 9.31
C THR A 56 6.01 6.87 8.01
N ASN A 57 5.99 7.74 6.99
CA ASN A 57 6.63 7.51 5.68
C ASN A 57 7.96 8.27 5.50
N ASN A 58 8.43 8.99 6.52
CA ASN A 58 9.73 9.66 6.42
C ASN A 58 10.85 8.63 6.25
N LYS A 59 11.79 8.94 5.35
CA LYS A 59 12.98 8.12 5.17
C LYS A 59 13.81 8.12 6.46
N PHE A 60 14.04 6.93 7.00
CA PHE A 60 14.97 6.67 8.09
C PHE A 60 16.25 6.11 7.50
N SER A 61 17.13 7.04 7.10
CA SER A 61 18.42 6.70 6.50
C SER A 61 19.39 6.08 7.53
N LYS A 62 20.45 5.44 7.03
CA LYS A 62 21.61 5.05 7.84
C LYS A 62 22.14 6.21 8.69
N ASN A 63 22.19 7.42 8.15
CA ASN A 63 22.64 8.61 8.88
C ASN A 63 21.77 8.93 10.11
N VAL A 64 20.44 8.84 9.99
CA VAL A 64 19.53 9.02 11.13
C VAL A 64 19.76 7.93 12.19
N ILE A 65 19.87 6.67 11.76
CA ILE A 65 20.05 5.53 12.65
C ILE A 65 21.39 5.59 13.39
N GLU A 66 22.47 5.94 12.69
CA GLU A 66 23.81 6.08 13.27
C GLU A 66 23.89 7.19 14.32
N ASN A 67 23.16 8.29 14.13
CA ASN A 67 23.17 9.46 15.02
C ASN A 67 22.09 9.44 16.11
N THR A 68 21.37 8.34 16.29
CA THR A 68 20.38 8.16 17.36
C THR A 68 20.69 6.94 18.23
N ASN A 69 20.15 6.86 19.45
CA ASN A 69 20.36 5.73 20.37
C ASN A 69 19.05 5.00 20.66
N LEU A 70 18.24 4.80 19.62
CA LEU A 70 16.92 4.18 19.74
C LEU A 70 17.05 2.69 20.09
N LYS A 71 16.07 2.21 20.85
CA LYS A 71 15.85 0.79 21.16
C LYS A 71 14.76 0.20 20.27
N LEU A 72 13.78 1.02 19.89
CA LEU A 72 12.65 0.65 19.04
C LEU A 72 12.37 1.74 17.99
N ILE A 73 12.12 1.31 16.76
CA ILE A 73 11.45 2.07 15.71
C ILE A 73 10.13 1.36 15.40
N ASP A 74 9.01 1.98 15.72
CA ASP A 74 7.67 1.48 15.41
C ASP A 74 7.14 2.21 14.17
N VAL A 75 7.05 1.46 13.07
CA VAL A 75 6.64 1.99 11.76
C VAL A 75 5.12 1.92 11.65
N ALA A 76 4.48 3.07 11.58
CA ALA A 76 3.04 3.23 11.40
C ALA A 76 2.58 2.92 9.95
N PHE A 77 3.14 1.88 9.34
CA PHE A 77 2.79 1.36 8.03
C PHE A 77 3.14 -0.12 7.95
N THR A 78 2.50 -0.86 7.05
CA THR A 78 2.88 -2.25 6.79
C THR A 78 4.22 -2.32 6.04
N GLY A 79 4.47 -1.37 5.15
CA GLY A 79 5.74 -1.24 4.45
C GLY A 79 6.77 -0.47 5.25
N PHE A 80 7.99 -0.99 5.30
CA PHE A 80 9.13 -0.39 6.02
C PHE A 80 10.33 -0.16 5.10
N ASN A 81 10.13 -0.13 3.77
CA ASN A 81 11.20 0.03 2.77
C ASN A 81 11.97 1.36 2.89
N HIS A 82 11.42 2.33 3.62
CA HIS A 82 12.04 3.63 3.87
C HIS A 82 12.95 3.64 5.12
N VAL A 83 13.04 2.53 5.85
CA VAL A 83 13.92 2.34 7.02
C VAL A 83 15.12 1.50 6.60
N ASP A 84 16.34 1.96 6.93
CA ASP A 84 17.56 1.18 6.72
C ASP A 84 17.68 0.04 7.74
N ILE A 85 17.07 -1.11 7.41
CA ILE A 85 17.02 -2.28 8.28
C ILE A 85 18.42 -2.84 8.59
N GLU A 86 19.36 -2.74 7.65
CA GLU A 86 20.73 -3.19 7.86
C GLU A 86 21.41 -2.34 8.95
N ALA A 87 21.29 -1.01 8.88
CA ALA A 87 21.79 -0.11 9.92
C ALA A 87 21.10 -0.33 11.28
N CYS A 88 19.79 -0.61 11.30
CA CYS A 88 19.08 -0.97 12.54
C CYS A 88 19.66 -2.24 13.16
N ASN A 89 19.93 -3.27 12.36
CA ASN A 89 20.52 -4.53 12.82
C ASN A 89 21.93 -4.33 13.37
N GLU A 90 22.77 -3.54 12.69
CA GLU A 90 24.13 -3.20 13.15
C GLU A 90 24.12 -2.53 14.54
N LYS A 91 23.07 -1.75 14.85
CA LYS A 91 22.90 -1.06 16.14
C LYS A 91 21.98 -1.78 17.14
N ASN A 92 21.52 -2.99 16.83
CA ASN A 92 20.58 -3.76 17.66
C ASN A 92 19.27 -3.00 17.98
N ILE A 93 18.78 -2.22 17.02
CA ILE A 93 17.51 -1.49 17.13
C ILE A 93 16.40 -2.40 16.64
N ILE A 94 15.36 -2.59 17.46
CA ILE A 94 14.18 -3.37 17.06
C ILE A 94 13.34 -2.51 16.11
N VAL A 95 12.84 -3.12 15.04
CA VAL A 95 11.87 -2.48 14.14
C VAL A 95 10.56 -3.26 14.21
N GLU A 96 9.48 -2.57 14.57
CA GLU A 96 8.12 -3.09 14.50
C GLU A 96 7.32 -2.36 13.43
N ASN A 97 6.21 -2.95 12.98
CA ASN A 97 5.33 -2.32 12.00
C ASN A 97 3.84 -2.43 12.36
N ALA A 98 3.02 -1.70 11.61
CA ALA A 98 1.57 -1.80 11.66
C ALA A 98 1.04 -2.58 10.45
N SER A 99 0.79 -3.89 10.62
CA SER A 99 0.25 -4.75 9.57
C SER A 99 -1.25 -5.01 9.72
N GLY A 100 -2.00 -4.83 8.62
CA GLY A 100 -3.43 -5.19 8.54
C GLY A 100 -4.41 -4.04 8.77
N TYR A 101 -3.93 -2.85 9.11
CA TYR A 101 -4.79 -1.68 9.35
C TYR A 101 -5.53 -1.18 8.10
N SER A 102 -5.02 -1.48 6.91
CA SER A 102 -5.55 -0.99 5.63
C SER A 102 -6.06 -2.10 4.71
N ASP A 103 -6.32 -3.30 5.25
CA ASP A 103 -6.70 -4.45 4.43
C ASP A 103 -8.00 -4.18 3.65
N ASP A 104 -9.05 -3.70 4.33
CA ASP A 104 -10.32 -3.31 3.72
C ASP A 104 -10.18 -2.10 2.80
N SER A 105 -9.54 -1.03 3.27
CA SER A 105 -9.45 0.23 2.52
C SER A 105 -8.73 0.07 1.17
N VAL A 106 -7.63 -0.70 1.14
CA VAL A 106 -6.91 -0.98 -0.11
C VAL A 106 -7.77 -1.87 -1.02
N ALA A 107 -8.43 -2.89 -0.46
CA ALA A 107 -9.28 -3.79 -1.24
C ALA A 107 -10.48 -3.07 -1.87
N GLU A 108 -11.09 -2.14 -1.14
CA GLU A 108 -12.17 -1.28 -1.63
C GLU A 108 -11.67 -0.31 -2.72
N LEU A 109 -10.49 0.28 -2.56
CA LEU A 109 -9.89 1.11 -3.61
C LEU A 109 -9.65 0.31 -4.90
N VAL A 110 -9.15 -0.92 -4.79
CA VAL A 110 -8.94 -1.82 -5.95
C VAL A 110 -10.25 -2.04 -6.71
N LEU A 111 -11.33 -2.33 -5.99
CA LEU A 111 -12.65 -2.48 -6.58
C LEU A 111 -13.16 -1.17 -7.19
N GLY A 112 -12.97 -0.04 -6.50
CA GLY A 112 -13.35 1.30 -6.96
C GLY A 112 -12.64 1.70 -8.26
N LEU A 113 -11.32 1.51 -8.33
CA LEU A 113 -10.53 1.73 -9.54
C LEU A 113 -10.99 0.84 -10.69
N THR A 114 -11.28 -0.43 -10.41
CA THR A 114 -11.81 -1.37 -11.40
C THR A 114 -13.14 -0.89 -11.96
N ILE A 115 -14.10 -0.53 -11.09
CA ILE A 115 -15.42 -0.01 -11.52
C ILE A 115 -15.25 1.29 -12.32
N SER A 116 -14.40 2.20 -11.86
CA SER A 116 -14.12 3.47 -12.53
C SER A 116 -13.65 3.26 -13.98
N LEU A 117 -12.75 2.31 -14.20
CA LEU A 117 -12.26 1.94 -15.54
C LEU A 117 -13.34 1.23 -16.37
N MET A 118 -14.05 0.25 -15.81
CA MET A 118 -15.10 -0.50 -16.52
C MET A 118 -16.28 0.38 -16.92
N ARG A 119 -16.58 1.40 -16.12
CA ARG A 119 -17.65 2.38 -16.35
C ARG A 119 -17.16 3.68 -16.96
N LYS A 120 -15.86 3.80 -17.26
CA LYS A 120 -15.21 4.93 -17.95
C LYS A 120 -15.55 6.28 -17.31
N PHE A 121 -15.33 6.40 -16.01
CA PHE A 121 -15.73 7.59 -15.25
C PHE A 121 -15.10 8.88 -15.78
N ASN A 122 -13.82 8.84 -16.18
CA ASN A 122 -13.12 10.01 -16.70
C ASN A 122 -13.74 10.52 -18.01
N GLU A 123 -14.06 9.61 -18.93
CA GLU A 123 -14.70 9.92 -20.20
C GLU A 123 -16.14 10.40 -20.00
N ASN A 124 -16.90 9.74 -19.13
CA ASN A 124 -18.27 10.15 -18.82
C ASN A 124 -18.32 11.53 -18.17
N ARG A 125 -17.36 11.86 -17.29
CA ARG A 125 -17.23 13.19 -16.70
C ARG A 125 -17.05 14.25 -17.77
N LYS A 126 -16.20 14.01 -18.77
CA LYS A 126 -16.00 14.92 -19.90
C LYS A 126 -17.29 15.09 -20.72
N ASN A 127 -17.92 13.97 -21.11
CA ASN A 127 -19.13 13.96 -21.95
C ASN A 127 -20.31 14.69 -21.31
N MET A 128 -20.40 14.70 -19.97
CA MET A 128 -21.44 15.42 -19.24
C MET A 128 -21.44 16.92 -19.53
N TYR A 129 -20.27 17.52 -19.78
CA TYR A 129 -20.15 18.95 -20.09
C TYR A 129 -20.23 19.25 -21.58
N GLU A 130 -20.09 18.24 -22.43
CA GLU A 130 -20.15 18.35 -23.90
C GLU A 130 -21.54 18.00 -24.46
N TYR A 131 -22.52 17.69 -23.60
CA TYR A 131 -23.91 17.29 -23.95
C TYR A 131 -24.02 16.01 -24.82
N GLU A 132 -23.01 15.14 -24.75
CA GLU A 132 -22.92 13.94 -25.59
C GLU A 132 -23.40 12.70 -24.83
N SER A 133 -24.72 12.47 -24.80
CA SER A 133 -25.32 11.33 -24.10
C SER A 133 -24.97 9.99 -24.77
N PHE A 134 -24.71 8.95 -23.96
CA PHE A 134 -24.56 7.54 -24.37
C PHE A 134 -23.42 7.19 -25.35
N LYS A 135 -22.41 8.05 -25.55
CA LYS A 135 -21.26 7.72 -26.43
C LYS A 135 -20.34 6.62 -25.92
N VAL A 136 -20.41 6.31 -24.63
CA VAL A 136 -19.49 5.38 -23.97
C VAL A 136 -20.25 4.22 -23.36
N ILE A 137 -19.95 3.01 -23.85
CA ILE A 137 -20.48 1.75 -23.31
C ILE A 137 -19.48 1.22 -22.28
N GLY A 138 -19.99 0.94 -21.07
CA GLY A 138 -19.23 0.33 -19.99
C GLY A 138 -19.43 -1.19 -19.90
N GLN A 139 -18.82 -1.79 -18.89
CA GLN A 139 -18.88 -3.23 -18.60
C GLN A 139 -19.22 -3.49 -17.13
N ILE A 140 -19.52 -4.74 -16.80
CA ILE A 140 -19.79 -5.23 -15.43
C ILE A 140 -18.79 -6.32 -15.04
N ILE A 141 -18.58 -6.48 -13.73
CA ILE A 141 -17.67 -7.48 -13.14
C ILE A 141 -18.26 -8.89 -13.18
N LYS A 142 -19.58 -9.05 -13.06
CA LYS A 142 -20.22 -10.37 -13.00
C LYS A 142 -19.84 -11.24 -14.21
N GLY A 143 -19.33 -12.45 -13.93
CA GLY A 143 -18.88 -13.41 -14.92
C GLY A 143 -17.48 -13.14 -15.51
N LYS A 144 -16.80 -12.05 -15.13
CA LYS A 144 -15.40 -11.80 -15.50
C LYS A 144 -14.45 -12.66 -14.68
N THR A 145 -13.28 -12.92 -15.23
CA THR A 145 -12.18 -13.58 -14.50
C THR A 145 -11.26 -12.53 -13.90
N VAL A 146 -11.04 -12.60 -12.59
CA VAL A 146 -10.11 -11.76 -11.84
C VAL A 146 -8.92 -12.59 -11.40
N GLY A 147 -7.73 -12.19 -11.83
CA GLY A 147 -6.46 -12.75 -11.45
C GLY A 147 -5.86 -11.97 -10.29
N VAL A 148 -5.71 -12.62 -9.14
CA VAL A 148 -5.15 -12.03 -7.91
C VAL A 148 -3.72 -12.51 -7.72
N VAL A 149 -2.76 -11.61 -7.92
CA VAL A 149 -1.32 -11.87 -7.79
C VAL A 149 -0.88 -11.48 -6.37
N GLY A 150 -0.75 -12.48 -5.50
CA GLY A 150 -0.48 -12.32 -4.08
C GLY A 150 -1.74 -12.54 -3.23
N THR A 151 -1.73 -13.60 -2.41
CA THR A 151 -2.85 -13.98 -1.54
C THR A 151 -2.53 -13.73 -0.05
N GLY A 152 -1.96 -12.55 0.23
CA GLY A 152 -1.86 -11.99 1.59
C GLY A 152 -3.21 -11.48 2.09
N LYS A 153 -3.22 -10.76 3.23
CA LYS A 153 -4.47 -10.25 3.83
C LYS A 153 -5.31 -9.39 2.86
N ILE A 154 -4.68 -8.39 2.24
CA ILE A 154 -5.32 -7.55 1.19
C ILE A 154 -5.83 -8.41 0.03
N GLY A 155 -5.00 -9.33 -0.49
CA GLY A 155 -5.38 -10.17 -1.64
C GLY A 155 -6.58 -11.07 -1.34
N ILE A 156 -6.65 -11.65 -0.13
CA ILE A 156 -7.80 -12.42 0.32
C ILE A 156 -9.05 -11.54 0.39
N ARG A 157 -8.92 -10.33 0.96
CA ARG A 157 -10.03 -9.40 1.06
C ARG A 157 -10.57 -8.98 -0.32
N VAL A 158 -9.66 -8.74 -1.27
CA VAL A 158 -10.00 -8.48 -2.68
C VAL A 158 -10.74 -9.66 -3.31
N ILE A 159 -10.32 -10.90 -3.04
CA ILE A 159 -11.00 -12.12 -3.52
C ILE A 159 -12.45 -12.16 -3.02
N GLU A 160 -12.69 -11.90 -1.74
CA GLU A 160 -14.03 -11.86 -1.14
C GLU A 160 -14.93 -10.83 -1.83
N LEU A 161 -14.42 -9.61 -2.04
CA LEU A 161 -15.16 -8.53 -2.68
C LEU A 161 -15.51 -8.89 -4.14
N PHE A 162 -14.55 -9.37 -4.93
CA PHE A 162 -14.83 -9.75 -6.32
C PHE A 162 -15.76 -10.97 -6.43
N LYS A 163 -15.69 -11.92 -5.49
CA LYS A 163 -16.64 -13.03 -5.39
C LYS A 163 -18.06 -12.54 -5.13
N ALA A 164 -18.24 -11.55 -4.25
CA ALA A 164 -19.55 -10.95 -4.00
C ALA A 164 -20.15 -10.28 -5.26
N PHE A 165 -19.30 -9.79 -6.18
CA PHE A 165 -19.71 -9.28 -7.49
C PHE A 165 -19.93 -10.36 -8.56
N GLY A 166 -19.77 -11.64 -8.21
CA GLY A 166 -19.96 -12.78 -9.10
C GLY A 166 -18.84 -12.98 -10.12
N ALA A 167 -17.60 -12.60 -9.78
CA ALA A 167 -16.42 -12.89 -10.60
C ALA A 167 -15.90 -14.32 -10.38
N ASN A 168 -15.23 -14.85 -11.42
CA ASN A 168 -14.39 -16.04 -11.30
C ASN A 168 -13.00 -15.63 -10.81
N ILE A 169 -12.40 -16.38 -9.89
CA ILE A 169 -11.13 -15.98 -9.27
C ILE A 169 -10.03 -16.97 -9.64
N LEU A 170 -8.96 -16.45 -10.25
CA LEU A 170 -7.67 -17.11 -10.37
C LEU A 170 -6.71 -16.47 -9.37
N ALA A 171 -5.89 -17.28 -8.71
CA ALA A 171 -4.95 -16.82 -7.71
C ALA A 171 -3.53 -17.29 -8.05
N TYR A 172 -2.55 -16.46 -7.72
CA TYR A 172 -1.14 -16.82 -7.77
C TYR A 172 -0.45 -16.36 -6.50
N SER A 173 0.29 -17.26 -5.86
CA SER A 173 1.21 -16.93 -4.78
C SER A 173 2.29 -18.01 -4.66
N ARG A 174 3.39 -17.71 -3.96
CA ARG A 174 4.47 -18.69 -3.69
C ARG A 174 3.98 -19.88 -2.86
N SER A 175 2.96 -19.66 -2.03
CA SER A 175 2.29 -20.71 -1.26
C SER A 175 0.78 -20.62 -1.43
N GLU A 176 0.15 -21.78 -1.60
CA GLU A 176 -1.30 -21.89 -1.62
C GLU A 176 -1.85 -21.89 -0.20
N LYS A 177 -3.05 -21.32 -0.02
CA LYS A 177 -3.74 -21.31 1.27
C LYS A 177 -5.13 -21.93 1.15
N ASP A 178 -5.50 -22.74 2.14
CA ASP A 178 -6.82 -23.38 2.17
C ASP A 178 -7.95 -22.35 2.31
N GLU A 179 -7.74 -21.27 3.05
CA GLU A 179 -8.72 -20.18 3.16
C GLU A 179 -9.09 -19.60 1.78
N VAL A 180 -8.11 -19.43 0.89
CA VAL A 180 -8.32 -18.91 -0.47
C VAL A 180 -9.05 -19.93 -1.36
N LYS A 181 -8.71 -21.22 -1.24
CA LYS A 181 -9.42 -22.30 -1.95
C LYS A 181 -10.86 -22.42 -1.49
N ASN A 182 -11.11 -22.27 -0.19
CA ASN A 182 -12.45 -22.33 0.41
C ASN A 182 -13.34 -21.16 -0.04
N LEU A 183 -12.75 -19.99 -0.36
CA LEU A 183 -13.45 -18.89 -1.05
C LEU A 183 -13.78 -19.21 -2.52
N GLY A 184 -13.36 -20.37 -3.03
CA GLY A 184 -13.59 -20.83 -4.39
C GLY A 184 -12.66 -20.21 -5.42
N ALA A 185 -11.49 -19.72 -5.01
CA ALA A 185 -10.43 -19.30 -5.93
C ALA A 185 -9.62 -20.51 -6.41
N LYS A 186 -9.17 -20.48 -7.67
CA LYS A 186 -8.30 -21.51 -8.25
C LYS A 186 -6.86 -21.00 -8.30
N TYR A 187 -5.94 -21.67 -7.62
CA TYR A 187 -4.51 -21.41 -7.79
C TYR A 187 -4.04 -21.94 -9.16
N VAL A 188 -3.28 -21.12 -9.87
CA VAL A 188 -2.75 -21.41 -11.21
C VAL A 188 -1.35 -20.80 -11.37
N SER A 189 -0.65 -21.13 -12.45
CA SER A 189 0.61 -20.44 -12.78
C SER A 189 0.37 -18.97 -13.12
N LEU A 190 1.40 -18.12 -12.98
CA LEU A 190 1.30 -16.70 -13.33
C LEU A 190 0.89 -16.53 -14.81
N ASP A 191 1.50 -17.31 -15.71
CA ASP A 191 1.14 -17.36 -17.13
C ASP A 191 -0.35 -17.68 -17.36
N GLU A 192 -0.86 -18.72 -16.71
CA GLU A 192 -2.28 -19.10 -16.83
C GLU A 192 -3.18 -17.99 -16.27
N LEU A 193 -2.80 -17.37 -15.16
CA LEU A 193 -3.53 -16.24 -14.57
C LEU A 193 -3.60 -15.07 -15.56
N LEU A 194 -2.47 -14.61 -16.10
CA LEU A 194 -2.40 -13.44 -16.97
C LEU A 194 -3.17 -13.67 -18.29
N LYS A 195 -3.02 -14.85 -18.90
CA LYS A 195 -3.70 -15.22 -20.17
C LYS A 195 -5.22 -15.31 -20.03
N ASN A 196 -5.74 -15.63 -18.84
CA ASN A 196 -7.16 -15.93 -18.65
C ASN A 196 -7.93 -14.86 -17.87
N SER A 197 -7.26 -13.83 -17.34
CA SER A 197 -7.89 -12.80 -16.51
C SER A 197 -8.33 -11.58 -17.32
N ASP A 198 -9.57 -11.14 -17.11
CA ASP A 198 -10.06 -9.85 -17.61
C ASP A 198 -9.56 -8.69 -16.75
N ILE A 199 -9.33 -8.94 -15.46
CA ILE A 199 -8.83 -8.00 -14.47
C ILE A 199 -7.69 -8.69 -13.73
N VAL A 200 -6.52 -8.04 -13.62
CA VAL A 200 -5.38 -8.52 -12.84
C VAL A 200 -5.11 -7.50 -11.74
N THR A 201 -4.95 -7.94 -10.50
CA THR A 201 -4.66 -7.08 -9.36
C THR A 201 -3.49 -7.62 -8.54
N ILE A 202 -2.59 -6.70 -8.15
CA ILE A 202 -1.29 -7.02 -7.55
C ILE A 202 -1.32 -6.70 -6.06
N HIS A 203 -0.90 -7.66 -5.24
CA HIS A 203 -0.79 -7.58 -3.77
C HIS A 203 0.52 -8.21 -3.28
N LEU A 204 1.62 -7.94 -3.97
CA LEU A 204 2.95 -8.40 -3.59
C LEU A 204 3.69 -7.31 -2.80
N PRO A 205 4.52 -7.68 -1.80
CA PRO A 205 5.45 -6.73 -1.21
C PRO A 205 6.55 -6.36 -2.21
N GLN A 206 7.21 -5.21 -2.04
CA GLN A 206 8.40 -4.86 -2.81
C GLN A 206 9.67 -5.40 -2.13
N ASN A 207 10.41 -6.22 -2.86
CA ASN A 207 11.73 -6.75 -2.51
C ASN A 207 12.53 -7.03 -3.80
N LYS A 208 13.73 -7.61 -3.66
CA LYS A 208 14.61 -7.90 -4.81
C LYS A 208 13.99 -8.86 -5.85
N GLU A 209 13.13 -9.78 -5.42
CA GLU A 209 12.46 -10.76 -6.29
C GLU A 209 11.22 -10.20 -6.98
N THR A 210 10.57 -9.20 -6.39
CA THR A 210 9.30 -8.65 -6.90
C THR A 210 9.44 -7.35 -7.69
N CYS A 211 10.61 -6.73 -7.66
CA CYS A 211 10.92 -5.57 -8.50
C CYS A 211 10.94 -5.99 -9.98
N GLY A 212 10.11 -5.35 -10.82
CA GLY A 212 9.94 -5.71 -12.22
C GLY A 212 9.27 -7.07 -12.45
N PHE A 213 8.57 -7.61 -11.45
CA PHE A 213 7.91 -8.93 -11.54
C PHE A 213 6.82 -8.99 -12.62
N ILE A 214 6.09 -7.89 -12.84
CA ILE A 214 5.17 -7.73 -13.97
C ILE A 214 5.88 -6.87 -15.02
N GLY A 215 6.79 -7.50 -15.74
CA GLY A 215 7.59 -6.89 -16.79
C GLY A 215 6.90 -6.95 -18.15
N LYS A 216 7.69 -6.73 -19.22
CA LYS A 216 7.18 -6.71 -20.59
C LYS A 216 6.52 -8.02 -21.01
N ASN A 217 7.17 -9.14 -20.68
CA ASN A 217 6.69 -10.46 -21.05
C ASN A 217 5.33 -10.74 -20.38
N GLU A 218 5.22 -10.44 -19.09
CA GLU A 218 4.01 -10.67 -18.30
C GLU A 218 2.87 -9.75 -18.78
N LEU A 219 3.17 -8.48 -19.06
CA LEU A 219 2.21 -7.53 -19.61
C LEU A 219 1.69 -7.96 -21.00
N ASP A 220 2.55 -8.52 -21.85
CA ASP A 220 2.17 -9.03 -23.18
C ASP A 220 1.34 -10.32 -23.11
N LEU A 221 1.37 -11.05 -22.00
CA LEU A 221 0.51 -12.22 -21.78
C LEU A 221 -0.94 -11.86 -21.43
N MET A 222 -1.20 -10.63 -20.98
CA MET A 222 -2.53 -10.21 -20.60
C MET A 222 -3.47 -10.15 -21.81
N LYS A 223 -4.76 -10.40 -21.58
CA LYS A 223 -5.78 -10.31 -22.64
C LYS A 223 -5.87 -8.89 -23.19
N ASP A 224 -6.22 -8.77 -24.48
CA ASP A 224 -6.58 -7.48 -25.07
C ASP A 224 -7.68 -6.80 -24.25
N LYS A 225 -7.47 -5.52 -23.95
CA LYS A 225 -8.33 -4.64 -23.13
C LYS A 225 -8.47 -5.04 -21.66
N ALA A 226 -7.66 -5.96 -21.15
CA ALA A 226 -7.64 -6.30 -19.73
C ALA A 226 -7.32 -5.09 -18.85
N ILE A 227 -7.74 -5.16 -17.60
CA ILE A 227 -7.51 -4.13 -16.58
C ILE A 227 -6.41 -4.60 -15.64
N LEU A 228 -5.35 -3.81 -15.46
CA LEU A 228 -4.34 -4.01 -14.43
C LEU A 228 -4.57 -3.04 -13.27
N ILE A 229 -4.65 -3.55 -12.04
CA ILE A 229 -4.73 -2.73 -10.83
C ILE A 229 -3.47 -2.91 -9.99
N ASN A 230 -2.76 -1.81 -9.73
CA ASN A 230 -1.63 -1.80 -8.80
C ASN A 230 -1.87 -0.79 -7.66
N CYS A 231 -2.24 -1.34 -6.50
CA CYS A 231 -2.28 -0.63 -5.22
C CYS A 231 -1.25 -1.22 -4.23
N ALA A 232 -0.24 -1.94 -4.73
CA ALA A 232 0.80 -2.55 -3.93
C ALA A 232 2.04 -1.65 -3.89
N ARG A 233 2.93 -1.77 -4.88
CA ARG A 233 4.14 -0.92 -5.01
C ARG A 233 4.42 -0.65 -6.49
N GLY A 234 4.84 0.57 -6.81
CA GLY A 234 5.09 0.99 -8.19
C GLY A 234 6.16 0.15 -8.91
N PRO A 235 7.34 -0.09 -8.30
CA PRO A 235 8.44 -0.82 -8.95
C PRO A 235 8.17 -2.29 -9.25
N ILE A 236 7.01 -2.84 -8.87
CA ILE A 236 6.63 -4.22 -9.21
C ILE A 236 6.29 -4.35 -10.71
N VAL A 237 5.88 -3.25 -11.34
CA VAL A 237 5.43 -3.21 -12.74
C VAL A 237 6.43 -2.41 -13.58
N ASP A 238 6.72 -2.86 -14.79
CA ASP A 238 7.39 -2.03 -15.81
C ASP A 238 6.45 -0.90 -16.26
N ASN A 239 6.52 0.25 -15.57
CA ASN A 239 5.61 1.39 -15.76
C ASN A 239 5.80 2.07 -17.13
N ASP A 240 7.00 2.03 -17.70
CA ASP A 240 7.29 2.52 -19.06
C ASP A 240 6.54 1.69 -20.11
N TYR A 241 6.66 0.36 -20.02
CA TYR A 241 5.99 -0.54 -20.96
C TYR A 241 4.48 -0.56 -20.76
N LEU A 242 4.01 -0.50 -19.52
CA LEU A 242 2.59 -0.36 -19.23
C LEU A 242 2.03 0.92 -19.89
N ALA A 243 2.70 2.07 -19.74
CA ALA A 243 2.28 3.32 -20.38
C ALA A 243 2.19 3.21 -21.90
N LYS A 244 3.10 2.47 -22.55
CA LYS A 244 3.01 2.17 -23.98
C LYS A 244 1.73 1.40 -24.31
N LEU A 245 1.47 0.28 -23.63
CA LEU A 245 0.29 -0.57 -23.90
C LEU A 245 -1.04 0.15 -23.64
N LEU A 246 -1.06 1.03 -22.63
CA LEU A 246 -2.18 1.91 -22.33
C LEU A 246 -2.47 2.90 -23.46
N ASN A 247 -1.43 3.49 -24.04
CA ASN A 247 -1.55 4.44 -25.16
C ASN A 247 -1.90 3.75 -26.50
N GLU A 248 -1.57 2.47 -26.64
CA GLU A 248 -1.95 1.60 -27.77
C GLU A 248 -3.37 1.00 -27.63
N ASP A 249 -4.14 1.38 -26.60
CA ASP A 249 -5.48 0.85 -26.30
C ASP A 249 -5.52 -0.67 -25.99
N LYS A 250 -4.36 -1.30 -25.77
CA LYS A 250 -4.23 -2.73 -25.46
C LYS A 250 -4.59 -3.06 -24.03
N LEU A 251 -4.32 -2.17 -23.08
CA LEU A 251 -4.63 -2.36 -21.66
C LEU A 251 -5.34 -1.15 -21.06
N ARG A 252 -5.88 -1.34 -19.86
CA ARG A 252 -6.37 -0.30 -18.94
C ARG A 252 -5.66 -0.47 -17.61
N ALA A 253 -5.47 0.62 -16.87
CA ALA A 253 -4.84 0.51 -15.55
C ALA A 253 -5.39 1.44 -14.48
N GLY A 254 -5.53 0.89 -13.27
CA GLY A 254 -5.84 1.63 -12.05
C GLY A 254 -4.61 1.61 -11.16
N ILE A 255 -4.01 2.78 -10.90
CA ILE A 255 -2.70 2.87 -10.26
C ILE A 255 -2.77 3.83 -9.08
N ASP A 256 -2.46 3.33 -7.89
CA ASP A 256 -2.35 4.13 -6.66
C ASP A 256 -0.88 4.42 -6.28
N VAL A 257 0.06 3.67 -6.83
CA VAL A 257 1.48 3.70 -6.45
C VAL A 257 2.38 3.80 -7.68
N PHE A 258 3.50 4.52 -7.55
CA PHE A 258 4.44 4.81 -8.65
C PHE A 258 5.88 4.47 -8.24
N ASP A 259 6.84 4.58 -9.16
CA ASP A 259 8.26 4.35 -8.84
C ASP A 259 8.82 5.35 -7.82
N MET A 260 8.12 6.47 -7.64
CA MET A 260 8.35 7.47 -6.60
C MET A 260 7.05 7.78 -5.85
N GLU A 261 7.19 8.34 -4.65
CA GLU A 261 6.04 8.94 -3.96
C GLU A 261 5.60 10.23 -4.68
N PRO A 262 4.29 10.48 -4.79
CA PRO A 262 3.79 11.72 -5.37
C PRO A 262 4.31 12.99 -4.64
N PRO A 263 4.42 14.13 -5.34
CA PRO A 263 3.95 14.39 -6.71
C PRO A 263 4.84 13.74 -7.77
N ILE A 264 4.22 13.03 -8.73
CA ILE A 264 4.93 12.41 -9.84
C ILE A 264 5.44 13.46 -10.84
N ASP A 265 6.60 13.21 -11.47
CA ASP A 265 7.19 14.12 -12.45
C ASP A 265 6.27 14.33 -13.67
N LYS A 266 6.34 15.50 -14.32
CA LYS A 266 5.53 15.81 -15.51
C LYS A 266 5.78 14.85 -16.68
N ASN A 267 7.00 14.32 -16.77
CA ASN A 267 7.44 13.38 -17.79
C ASN A 267 7.29 11.92 -17.35
N TYR A 268 6.78 11.65 -16.15
CA TYR A 268 6.57 10.28 -15.70
C TYR A 268 5.58 9.56 -16.63
N PRO A 269 5.88 8.34 -17.14
CA PRO A 269 5.15 7.71 -18.24
C PRO A 269 3.64 7.58 -18.02
N LEU A 270 3.24 7.19 -16.80
CA LEU A 270 1.82 6.97 -16.49
C LEU A 270 1.04 8.27 -16.31
N ARG A 271 1.71 9.41 -16.06
CA ARG A 271 1.03 10.67 -15.73
C ARG A 271 0.05 11.12 -16.81
N ASN A 272 0.42 10.91 -18.07
CA ASN A 272 -0.38 11.33 -19.24
C ASN A 272 -0.83 10.14 -20.09
N ALA A 273 -0.69 8.91 -19.59
CA ALA A 273 -1.12 7.73 -20.33
C ALA A 273 -2.65 7.74 -20.53
N LYS A 274 -3.11 7.26 -21.68
CA LYS A 274 -4.54 7.01 -21.92
C LYS A 274 -5.02 5.82 -21.08
N ASN A 275 -6.33 5.59 -21.00
CA ASN A 275 -6.91 4.37 -20.41
C ASN A 275 -6.50 4.11 -18.94
N THR A 276 -6.17 5.17 -18.19
CA THR A 276 -5.78 5.07 -16.77
C THR A 276 -6.72 5.81 -15.83
N VAL A 277 -6.78 5.32 -14.60
CA VAL A 277 -7.26 6.06 -13.42
C VAL A 277 -6.14 6.04 -12.39
N LEU A 278 -5.70 7.22 -11.96
CA LEU A 278 -4.58 7.39 -11.03
C LEU A 278 -5.07 7.96 -9.71
N THR A 279 -4.51 7.49 -8.61
CA THR A 279 -4.73 8.04 -7.27
C THR A 279 -3.41 8.35 -6.58
N ASN A 280 -3.47 9.21 -5.56
CA ASN A 280 -2.30 9.82 -4.95
C ASN A 280 -1.77 9.00 -3.75
N HIS A 281 -1.55 7.70 -3.93
CA HIS A 281 -1.18 6.77 -2.86
C HIS A 281 -2.11 6.86 -1.65
N VAL A 282 -3.41 6.69 -1.89
CA VAL A 282 -4.47 6.87 -0.90
C VAL A 282 -5.14 5.55 -0.51
N GLY A 283 -4.69 4.40 -0.99
CA GLY A 283 -5.29 3.10 -0.67
C GLY A 283 -5.37 2.82 0.82
N PHE A 284 -4.41 3.33 1.59
CA PHE A 284 -4.42 3.21 3.04
C PHE A 284 -5.17 4.34 3.76
N LEU A 285 -5.47 5.46 3.07
CA LEU A 285 -5.81 6.74 3.69
C LEU A 285 -7.33 6.90 3.84
N THR A 286 -7.90 6.13 4.76
CA THR A 286 -9.30 6.24 5.22
C THR A 286 -9.34 6.52 6.71
N GLN A 287 -10.43 7.08 7.22
CA GLN A 287 -10.56 7.39 8.65
C GLN A 287 -10.40 6.11 9.49
N GLU A 288 -11.09 5.04 9.08
CA GLU A 288 -11.10 3.75 9.75
C GLU A 288 -9.70 3.13 9.81
N ALA A 289 -8.94 3.17 8.70
CA ALA A 289 -7.59 2.65 8.67
C ALA A 289 -6.63 3.48 9.52
N MET A 290 -6.79 4.80 9.58
CA MET A 290 -5.97 5.66 10.45
C MET A 290 -6.20 5.38 11.93
N ASP A 291 -7.45 5.11 12.31
CA ASP A 291 -7.81 4.76 13.68
C ASP A 291 -7.23 3.39 14.06
N ILE A 292 -7.45 2.35 13.24
CA ILE A 292 -6.89 0.99 13.47
C ILE A 292 -5.35 1.04 13.54
N ARG A 293 -4.72 1.81 12.66
CA ARG A 293 -3.27 1.99 12.66
C ARG A 293 -2.78 2.57 14.00
N CYS A 294 -3.44 3.62 14.47
CA CYS A 294 -3.12 4.26 15.74
C CYS A 294 -3.19 3.26 16.88
N GLU A 295 -4.24 2.44 16.93
CA GLU A 295 -4.39 1.37 17.91
C GLU A 295 -3.23 0.36 17.86
N ILE A 296 -2.86 -0.13 16.67
CA ILE A 296 -1.76 -1.10 16.51
C ILE A 296 -0.43 -0.51 16.99
N VAL A 297 -0.12 0.72 16.59
CA VAL A 297 1.14 1.41 16.95
C VAL A 297 1.25 1.59 18.47
N PHE A 298 0.19 2.08 19.12
CA PHE A 298 0.24 2.23 20.57
C PHE A 298 0.22 0.89 21.30
N ASP A 299 -0.44 -0.15 20.76
CA ASP A 299 -0.38 -1.51 21.30
C ASP A 299 1.03 -2.12 21.19
N ASN A 300 1.72 -1.95 20.05
CA ASN A 300 3.14 -2.29 19.88
C ASN A 300 3.99 -1.64 20.95
N LEU A 301 3.87 -0.31 21.09
CA LEU A 301 4.58 0.46 22.11
C LEU A 301 4.32 -0.09 23.52
N TYR A 302 3.07 -0.29 23.92
CA TYR A 302 2.77 -0.75 25.28
C TYR A 302 3.33 -2.14 25.55
N LYS A 303 3.24 -3.05 24.58
CA LYS A 303 3.84 -4.39 24.71
C LYS A 303 5.35 -4.31 24.81
N PHE A 304 6.00 -3.43 24.05
CA PHE A 304 7.44 -3.20 24.15
C PHE A 304 7.84 -2.66 25.53
N LEU A 305 7.08 -1.72 26.09
CA LEU A 305 7.30 -1.21 27.45
C LEU A 305 7.15 -2.31 28.51
N ASP A 306 6.28 -3.29 28.26
CA ASP A 306 6.12 -4.51 29.07
C ASP A 306 7.18 -5.61 28.77
N GLY A 307 8.18 -5.32 27.92
CA GLY A 307 9.25 -6.24 27.56
C GLY A 307 8.87 -7.30 26.52
N LYS A 308 7.78 -7.11 25.77
CA LYS A 308 7.31 -8.02 24.72
C LYS A 308 7.41 -7.37 23.34
N ILE A 309 7.91 -8.12 22.36
CA ILE A 309 7.98 -7.70 20.96
C ILE A 309 6.94 -8.52 20.18
N VAL A 310 6.14 -7.89 19.33
CA VAL A 310 5.04 -8.56 18.61
C VAL A 310 5.15 -8.47 17.10
N ASN A 311 5.36 -7.27 16.54
CA ASN A 311 5.28 -7.03 15.11
C ASN A 311 6.67 -6.79 14.50
N LYS A 312 7.67 -7.55 14.97
CA LYS A 312 9.07 -7.40 14.56
C LYS A 312 9.25 -7.69 13.07
N VAL A 313 9.98 -6.82 12.36
CA VAL A 313 10.26 -6.97 10.93
C VAL A 313 11.73 -7.12 10.57
N ASN A 314 12.65 -6.98 11.55
CA ASN A 314 14.08 -7.18 11.39
C ASN A 314 14.66 -8.32 12.24
#